data_AF-A0A094GZK9-F1
#
_entry.id   AF-A0A094GZK9-F1
#
_cell.length_a   1.000
_cell.length_b   1.000
_cell.length_c   1.000
_cell.angle_alpha   90.00
_cell.angle_beta   90.00
_cell.angle_gamma   90.00
#
_symmetry.space_group_name_H-M   'P 1'
#
loop_
_entity.id
_entity.type
_entity.pdbx_description
1 polymer ?
#
loop_
_entity_poly.entity_id
_entity_poly.type
_entity_poly.pdbx_seq_one_letter_code
_entity_poly.pdbx_strand_id
1 'polypeptide(L)'
;MPVKKYGVWKAKPVSYIFQKNGKTPHLELKFSDGQSGQALAAINIKSGTKNQSQLVYWSDEDFKHPIVNQLEDLDTGFTLLQGTDEQKLGGLALDYIRGNLFQRQNGKILSHNIPGPNNDIIDSLQPIVDKSISRKATIYLYGSRFDNGNGNKGIHEVHINQGNTDPYQNENGVFQDGGFILHFNDHWEAVFIGFASQAIHTEDGPLDPGFPIPREDFLTWKDFLDPVITDIEVQESPVVISQALVNPPGPDNQPESNPETVSLKNRTAKAVDLSRWKIRNKDGQFEELRSDSTLSAKGSKVFEVPFCPLSNQGGLITLLNEQGLRVHGVSYTKAQVMQGGGVVSFNL
;
A
#
# COMPACT_ATOMS: atom_id res chain seq x y z
N MET A 1 2.20 -8.17 20.02
CA MET A 1 0.79 -8.34 19.64
C MET A 1 0.51 -7.38 18.49
N PRO A 2 -0.42 -7.73 17.58
CA PRO A 2 -0.81 -6.85 16.48
C PRO A 2 -1.12 -5.43 16.96
N VAL A 3 -1.03 -4.47 16.05
CA VAL A 3 -1.17 -3.03 16.31
C VAL A 3 -2.48 -2.77 17.06
N LYS A 4 -2.37 -2.24 18.28
CA LYS A 4 -3.54 -1.96 19.13
C LYS A 4 -4.21 -0.66 18.67
N LYS A 5 -5.53 -0.58 18.84
CA LYS A 5 -6.34 0.58 18.49
C LYS A 5 -6.00 1.10 17.09
N TYR A 6 -5.85 0.18 16.14
CA TYR A 6 -5.53 0.50 14.76
C TYR A 6 -6.69 1.26 14.11
N GLY A 7 -6.37 2.33 13.38
CA GLY A 7 -7.35 3.07 12.62
C GLY A 7 -6.76 4.21 11.81
N VAL A 8 -7.63 5.10 11.34
CA VAL A 8 -7.30 6.27 10.53
C VAL A 8 -7.74 7.56 11.23
N TRP A 9 -6.91 8.59 11.20
CA TRP A 9 -7.19 9.90 11.78
C TRP A 9 -7.26 10.97 10.70
N LYS A 10 -8.46 11.49 10.44
CA LYS A 10 -8.69 12.65 9.56
C LYS A 10 -8.46 13.94 10.34
N ALA A 11 -7.49 14.74 9.92
CA ALA A 11 -7.03 15.92 10.66
C ALA A 11 -6.43 17.01 9.75
N LYS A 12 -5.98 18.11 10.36
CA LYS A 12 -5.17 19.16 9.72
C LYS A 12 -3.76 19.18 10.32
N PRO A 13 -2.70 19.05 9.51
CA PRO A 13 -1.33 19.21 10.00
C PRO A 13 -1.09 20.67 10.42
N VAL A 14 -0.37 20.88 11.52
CA VAL A 14 -0.14 22.22 12.10
C VAL A 14 1.33 22.60 12.14
N SER A 15 2.18 21.70 12.63
CA SER A 15 3.63 21.90 12.72
C SER A 15 4.30 20.54 12.92
N TYR A 16 5.62 20.47 12.81
CA TYR A 16 6.37 19.26 13.13
C TYR A 16 7.69 19.60 13.81
N ILE A 17 8.26 18.62 14.50
CA ILE A 17 9.59 18.68 15.09
C ILE A 17 10.41 17.47 14.61
N PHE A 18 11.61 17.74 14.10
CA PHE A 18 12.58 16.68 13.83
C PHE A 18 13.49 16.47 15.03
N GLN A 19 13.35 15.32 15.69
CA GLN A 19 14.26 14.94 16.76
C GLN A 19 15.45 14.16 16.17
N LYS A 20 16.49 14.89 15.73
CA LYS A 20 17.75 14.27 15.24
C LYS A 20 18.60 13.64 16.35
N ASN A 21 18.42 14.10 17.60
CA ASN A 21 19.19 13.65 18.76
C ASN A 21 18.32 12.79 19.70
N GLY A 22 18.49 11.46 19.67
CA GLY A 22 17.75 10.51 20.52
C GLY A 22 18.05 9.05 20.15
N LYS A 23 17.59 8.09 20.97
CA LYS A 23 17.73 6.64 20.68
C LYS A 23 16.92 6.20 19.46
N THR A 24 15.84 6.91 19.15
CA THR A 24 14.93 6.67 18.00
C THR A 24 14.53 8.00 17.37
N PRO A 25 15.28 8.51 16.37
CA PRO A 25 14.85 9.64 15.57
C PRO A 25 13.44 9.43 15.00
N HIS A 26 12.56 10.39 15.23
CA HIS A 26 11.17 10.41 14.73
C HIS A 26 10.84 11.82 14.24
N LEU A 27 9.95 11.90 13.25
CA LEU A 27 9.23 13.13 12.92
C LEU A 27 7.99 13.15 13.81
N GLU A 28 7.93 14.13 14.71
CA GLU A 28 6.74 14.39 15.52
C GLU A 28 5.86 15.42 14.81
N LEU A 29 4.79 14.96 14.15
CA LEU A 29 3.82 15.84 13.51
C LEU A 29 2.74 16.23 14.51
N LYS A 30 2.54 17.53 14.71
CA LYS A 30 1.41 18.07 15.46
C LYS A 30 0.25 18.33 14.50
N PHE A 31 -0.94 17.85 14.87
CA PHE A 31 -2.14 18.01 14.07
C PHE A 31 -3.36 18.38 14.92
N SER A 32 -4.37 18.96 14.27
CA SER A 32 -5.66 19.31 14.88
C SER A 32 -6.78 18.47 14.27
N ASP A 33 -7.61 17.90 15.12
CA ASP A 33 -8.82 17.14 14.79
C ASP A 33 -10.11 17.95 15.08
N GLY A 34 -10.00 19.27 15.18
CA GLY A 34 -11.10 20.17 15.55
C GLY A 34 -11.48 20.15 17.03
N GLN A 35 -10.90 19.26 17.84
CA GLN A 35 -11.05 19.28 19.30
C GLN A 35 -10.06 20.25 19.93
N SER A 36 -10.29 20.59 21.21
CA SER A 36 -9.35 21.39 21.98
C SER A 36 -7.99 20.69 22.10
N GLY A 37 -6.91 21.45 21.90
CA GLY A 37 -5.54 20.95 21.91
C GLY A 37 -5.06 20.43 20.54
N GLN A 38 -3.87 19.83 20.55
CA GLN A 38 -3.26 19.19 19.39
C GLN A 38 -2.93 17.75 19.73
N ALA A 39 -3.01 16.88 18.74
CA ALA A 39 -2.56 15.50 18.82
C ALA A 39 -1.22 15.34 18.09
N LEU A 40 -0.51 14.26 18.40
CA LEU A 40 0.83 13.98 17.87
C LEU A 40 0.81 12.74 16.97
N ALA A 41 1.50 12.78 15.84
CA ALA A 41 1.85 11.59 15.08
C ALA A 41 3.35 11.35 15.21
N ALA A 42 3.72 10.18 15.73
CA ALA A 42 5.11 9.73 15.78
C ALA A 42 5.40 8.92 14.51
N ILE A 43 6.04 9.55 13.53
CA ILE A 43 6.47 8.90 12.30
C ILE A 43 7.92 8.47 12.50
N ASN A 44 8.13 7.16 12.68
CA ASN A 44 9.47 6.62 12.90
C ASN A 44 10.33 6.83 11.65
N ILE A 45 11.46 7.52 11.81
CA ILE A 45 12.41 7.80 10.73
C ILE A 45 13.71 7.00 10.85
N LYS A 46 13.77 6.12 11.85
CA LYS A 46 14.87 5.17 12.08
C LYS A 46 14.46 4.09 13.09
N SER A 47 14.85 2.84 12.87
CA SER A 47 14.73 1.80 13.91
C SER A 47 15.73 2.05 15.05
N GLY A 48 15.36 1.68 16.28
CA GLY A 48 16.25 1.74 17.45
C GLY A 48 17.45 0.77 17.38
N THR A 49 17.45 -0.19 16.44
CA THR A 49 18.54 -1.14 16.23
C THR A 49 19.46 -0.70 15.07
N LYS A 50 20.78 -0.70 15.32
CA LYS A 50 21.80 -0.19 14.37
C LYS A 50 21.87 -0.96 13.04
N ASN A 51 21.34 -2.19 12.97
CA ASN A 51 21.52 -3.08 11.82
C ASN A 51 20.27 -3.25 10.94
N GLN A 52 19.10 -2.71 11.33
CA GLN A 52 17.81 -2.89 10.61
C GLN A 52 17.16 -1.57 10.22
N SER A 53 17.87 -0.45 10.35
CA SER A 53 17.22 0.85 10.39
C SER A 53 16.99 1.47 9.00
N GLN A 54 17.44 0.80 7.92
CA GLN A 54 17.27 1.30 6.55
C GLN A 54 15.77 1.39 6.28
N LEU A 55 15.34 2.52 5.74
CA LEU A 55 13.94 2.73 5.41
C LEU A 55 13.74 2.53 3.93
N VAL A 56 12.57 2.00 3.60
CA VAL A 56 12.00 2.06 2.27
C VAL A 56 10.84 3.04 2.32
N TYR A 57 10.65 3.81 1.26
CA TYR A 57 9.49 4.68 1.16
C TYR A 57 8.98 4.78 -0.27
N TRP A 58 7.69 5.08 -0.36
CA TRP A 58 6.99 5.47 -1.57
C TRP A 58 6.34 6.83 -1.31
N SER A 59 6.50 7.74 -2.27
CA SER A 59 5.77 9.01 -2.32
C SER A 59 5.06 9.07 -3.66
N ASP A 60 3.75 9.22 -3.62
CA ASP A 60 2.92 9.42 -4.80
C ASP A 60 2.31 10.82 -4.74
N GLU A 61 2.72 11.69 -5.66
CA GLU A 61 2.27 13.09 -5.73
C GLU A 61 0.94 13.25 -6.50
N ASP A 62 0.40 12.17 -7.07
CA ASP A 62 -0.90 12.14 -7.75
C ASP A 62 -1.62 10.82 -7.43
N PHE A 63 -1.78 10.57 -6.13
CA PHE A 63 -2.26 9.30 -5.59
C PHE A 63 -3.68 9.00 -6.04
N LYS A 64 -3.80 8.03 -6.94
CA LYS A 64 -5.08 7.56 -7.49
C LYS A 64 -5.38 6.16 -6.97
N HIS A 65 -6.31 6.08 -6.04
CA HIS A 65 -6.71 4.82 -5.43
C HIS A 65 -8.17 4.87 -4.97
N PRO A 66 -8.98 3.82 -5.13
CA PRO A 66 -10.40 3.83 -4.73
C PRO A 66 -10.65 4.13 -3.25
N ILE A 67 -9.63 3.94 -2.39
CA ILE A 67 -9.70 4.26 -0.95
C ILE A 67 -10.01 5.74 -0.67
N VAL A 68 -9.58 6.66 -1.55
CA VAL A 68 -9.72 8.10 -1.30
C VAL A 68 -11.19 8.53 -1.25
N ASN A 69 -12.07 7.84 -1.98
CA ASN A 69 -13.52 8.08 -1.93
C ASN A 69 -14.06 7.81 -0.52
N GLN A 70 -13.65 6.71 0.11
CA GLN A 70 -14.08 6.36 1.47
C GLN A 70 -13.47 7.31 2.52
N LEU A 71 -12.24 7.79 2.28
CA LEU A 71 -11.58 8.76 3.15
C LEU A 71 -12.25 10.14 3.11
N GLU A 72 -12.74 10.56 1.95
CA GLU A 72 -13.44 11.84 1.83
C GLU A 72 -14.68 11.88 2.73
N ASP A 73 -15.42 10.77 2.79
CA ASP A 73 -16.66 10.60 3.55
C ASP A 73 -16.47 10.52 5.08
N LEU A 74 -15.24 10.34 5.57
CA LEU A 74 -14.98 10.27 7.01
C LEU A 74 -15.25 11.60 7.72
N ASP A 75 -15.80 11.53 8.93
CA ASP A 75 -15.81 12.68 9.84
C ASP A 75 -14.40 13.06 10.28
N THR A 76 -14.21 14.33 10.67
CA THR A 76 -12.93 14.75 11.27
C THR A 76 -12.76 14.08 12.62
N GLY A 77 -11.58 13.50 12.88
CA GLY A 77 -11.32 12.72 14.08
C GLY A 77 -10.72 11.35 13.78
N PHE A 78 -10.65 10.51 14.82
CA PHE A 78 -10.13 9.17 14.72
C PHE A 78 -11.25 8.16 14.48
N THR A 79 -11.13 7.39 13.41
CA THR A 79 -11.99 6.25 13.08
C THR A 79 -11.26 4.96 13.44
N LEU A 80 -11.79 4.21 14.41
CA LEU A 80 -11.26 2.89 14.77
C LEU A 80 -11.57 1.89 13.65
N LEU A 81 -10.56 1.22 13.13
CA LEU A 81 -10.72 0.17 12.12
C LEU A 81 -10.54 -1.23 12.72
N GLN A 82 -9.73 -1.35 13.77
CA GLN A 82 -9.44 -2.65 14.39
C GLN A 82 -10.71 -3.44 14.74
N GLY A 83 -10.82 -4.65 14.19
CA GLY A 83 -11.93 -5.57 14.45
C GLY A 83 -13.26 -5.15 13.83
N THR A 84 -13.27 -4.17 12.92
CA THR A 84 -14.44 -3.75 12.15
C THR A 84 -14.44 -4.36 10.76
N ASP A 85 -15.57 -4.29 10.05
CA ASP A 85 -15.70 -4.73 8.66
C ASP A 85 -14.86 -3.90 7.67
N GLU A 86 -14.23 -2.81 8.12
CA GLU A 86 -13.32 -1.99 7.34
C GLU A 86 -11.87 -2.48 7.40
N GLN A 87 -11.54 -3.40 8.32
CA GLN A 87 -10.22 -4.01 8.43
C GLN A 87 -10.05 -5.20 7.48
N LYS A 88 -10.18 -4.95 6.18
CA LYS A 88 -10.13 -5.98 5.13
C LYS A 88 -9.72 -5.40 3.78
N LEU A 89 -9.51 -6.29 2.81
CA LEU A 89 -9.32 -5.90 1.41
C LEU A 89 -10.53 -5.10 0.91
N GLY A 90 -10.26 -3.96 0.27
CA GLY A 90 -11.30 -3.05 -0.25
C GLY A 90 -11.94 -2.13 0.80
N GLY A 91 -11.68 -2.34 2.10
CA GLY A 91 -12.09 -1.42 3.18
C GLY A 91 -11.09 -0.28 3.38
N LEU A 92 -11.25 0.44 4.50
CA LEU A 92 -10.40 1.58 4.86
C LEU A 92 -8.98 1.23 5.32
N ALA A 93 -8.71 0.00 5.76
CA ALA A 93 -7.41 -0.37 6.31
C ALA A 93 -6.31 -0.47 5.24
N LEU A 94 -5.09 -0.03 5.59
CA LEU A 94 -3.93 -0.16 4.70
C LEU A 94 -3.29 -1.54 4.83
N ASP A 95 -2.93 -2.10 3.67
CA ASP A 95 -2.07 -3.27 3.54
C ASP A 95 -1.19 -3.11 2.30
N TYR A 96 0.12 -3.06 2.48
CA TYR A 96 1.09 -2.71 1.43
C TYR A 96 1.26 -3.85 0.42
N ILE A 97 0.98 -5.08 0.84
CA ILE A 97 1.08 -6.28 0.01
C ILE A 97 -0.25 -6.47 -0.72
N ARG A 98 -1.38 -6.40 -0.01
CA ARG A 98 -2.70 -6.80 -0.54
C ARG A 98 -3.46 -5.65 -1.17
N GLY A 99 -3.22 -4.42 -0.74
CA GLY A 99 -4.01 -3.23 -1.07
C GLY A 99 -3.68 -2.55 -2.39
N ASN A 100 -2.61 -2.95 -3.11
CA ASN A 100 -2.15 -2.29 -4.35
C ASN A 100 -1.99 -0.76 -4.21
N LEU A 101 -1.43 -0.33 -3.08
CA LEU A 101 -1.27 1.09 -2.72
C LEU A 101 -0.17 1.80 -3.52
N PHE A 102 0.78 1.06 -4.08
CA PHE A 102 1.89 1.64 -4.83
C PHE A 102 2.49 0.59 -5.77
N GLN A 103 3.37 1.07 -6.64
CA GLN A 103 4.15 0.24 -7.56
C GLN A 103 5.63 0.25 -7.18
N ARG A 104 6.34 -0.83 -7.52
CA ARG A 104 7.76 -1.03 -7.21
C ARG A 104 8.62 0.15 -7.69
N GLN A 105 8.38 0.62 -8.91
CA GLN A 105 9.13 1.71 -9.56
C GLN A 105 9.09 3.05 -8.80
N ASN A 106 8.11 3.24 -7.92
CA ASN A 106 7.98 4.45 -7.11
C ASN A 106 8.67 4.31 -5.74
N GLY A 107 9.18 3.12 -5.43
CA GLY A 107 9.85 2.82 -4.17
C GLY A 107 11.31 3.23 -4.17
N LYS A 108 11.78 3.68 -3.01
CA LYS A 108 13.18 4.10 -2.81
C LYS A 108 13.73 3.49 -1.54
N ILE A 109 14.97 3.03 -1.59
CA ILE A 109 15.75 2.64 -0.42
C ILE A 109 16.50 3.88 0.08
N LEU A 110 16.27 4.25 1.33
CA LEU A 110 17.01 5.31 1.99
C LEU A 110 18.17 4.69 2.78
N SER A 111 19.38 4.96 2.31
CA SER A 111 20.59 4.66 3.06
C SER A 111 20.70 5.57 4.28
N HIS A 112 21.22 5.05 5.39
CA HIS A 112 21.41 5.89 6.56
C HIS A 112 22.57 6.86 6.43
N ASN A 113 22.37 8.05 6.99
CA ASN A 113 23.45 8.91 7.50
C ASN A 113 24.59 9.15 6.49
N ILE A 114 24.29 9.31 5.20
CA ILE A 114 25.28 9.85 4.27
C ILE A 114 25.24 11.38 4.41
N PRO A 115 26.34 12.04 4.81
CA PRO A 115 26.36 13.50 4.83
C PRO A 115 26.09 14.06 3.43
N GLY A 116 25.08 14.92 3.30
CA GLY A 116 24.71 15.58 2.05
C GLY A 116 23.19 15.80 1.96
N PRO A 117 22.73 16.76 1.14
CA PRO A 117 21.30 16.94 0.89
C PRO A 117 20.72 15.72 0.15
N ASN A 118 19.47 15.37 0.48
CA ASN A 118 18.67 14.28 -0.12
C ASN A 118 19.06 12.85 0.31
N ASN A 119 19.69 12.71 1.48
CA ASN A 119 20.25 11.42 1.92
C ASN A 119 19.57 10.82 3.15
N ASP A 120 18.61 11.52 3.75
CA ASP A 120 17.79 10.96 4.82
C ASP A 120 16.28 11.11 4.53
N ILE A 121 15.47 10.37 5.28
CA ILE A 121 14.01 10.41 5.16
C ILE A 121 13.46 11.79 5.57
N ILE A 122 14.20 12.59 6.35
CA ILE A 122 13.80 13.95 6.71
C ILE A 122 13.78 14.81 5.46
N ASP A 123 14.82 14.76 4.64
CA ASP A 123 14.90 15.51 3.37
C ASP A 123 13.75 15.13 2.41
N SER A 124 13.27 13.87 2.48
CA SER A 124 12.15 13.40 1.66
C SER A 124 10.79 13.83 2.21
N LEU A 125 10.58 13.77 3.53
CA LEU A 125 9.29 14.07 4.16
C LEU A 125 9.07 15.57 4.40
N GLN A 126 10.14 16.31 4.69
CA GLN A 126 10.03 17.72 5.06
C GLN A 126 9.29 18.56 4.00
N PRO A 127 9.62 18.50 2.70
CA PRO A 127 8.89 19.27 1.69
C PRO A 127 7.41 18.90 1.61
N ILE A 128 7.08 17.62 1.78
CA ILE A 128 5.69 17.11 1.75
C ILE A 128 4.91 17.66 2.94
N VAL A 129 5.48 17.61 4.14
CA VAL A 129 4.83 18.12 5.36
C VAL A 129 4.73 19.65 5.33
N ASP A 130 5.79 20.38 4.94
CA ASP A 130 5.77 21.84 4.77
C ASP A 130 4.66 22.27 3.79
N LYS A 131 4.57 21.58 2.65
CA LYS A 131 3.51 21.79 1.65
C LYS A 131 2.12 21.49 2.22
N SER A 132 1.96 20.41 2.97
CA SER A 132 0.67 20.03 3.59
C SER A 132 0.16 21.09 4.58
N ILE A 133 1.06 21.67 5.38
CA ILE A 133 0.73 22.73 6.35
C ILE A 133 0.41 24.02 5.60
N SER A 134 1.30 24.47 4.72
CA SER A 134 1.16 25.75 4.01
C SER A 134 -0.08 25.81 3.12
N ARG A 135 -0.41 24.71 2.44
CA ARG A 135 -1.60 24.58 1.59
C ARG A 135 -2.84 24.10 2.34
N LYS A 136 -2.77 23.92 3.67
CA LYS A 136 -3.89 23.51 4.53
C LYS A 136 -4.55 22.19 4.11
N ALA A 137 -3.74 21.24 3.64
CA ALA A 137 -4.21 19.91 3.25
C ALA A 137 -4.95 19.21 4.41
N THR A 138 -5.87 18.31 4.09
CA THR A 138 -6.36 17.33 5.06
C THR A 138 -5.39 16.17 5.10
N ILE A 139 -5.01 15.69 6.28
CA ILE A 139 -4.17 14.51 6.45
C ILE A 139 -4.99 13.35 7.03
N TYR A 140 -4.75 12.16 6.51
CA TYR A 140 -5.28 10.89 6.95
C TYR A 140 -4.13 10.04 7.47
N LEU A 141 -3.99 9.97 8.80
CA LEU A 141 -2.90 9.26 9.47
C LEU A 141 -3.34 7.85 9.85
N TYR A 142 -2.58 6.83 9.46
CA TYR A 142 -2.84 5.44 9.81
C TYR A 142 -1.85 4.91 10.84
N GLY A 143 -2.35 4.13 11.80
CA GLY A 143 -1.52 3.53 12.85
C GLY A 143 -2.29 3.24 14.14
N SER A 144 -1.55 3.06 15.23
CA SER A 144 -2.05 2.80 16.59
C SER A 144 -2.40 4.10 17.31
N ARG A 145 -3.66 4.26 17.73
CA ARG A 145 -4.05 5.39 18.58
C ARG A 145 -3.59 5.20 20.02
N PHE A 146 -2.98 6.24 20.59
CA PHE A 146 -2.68 6.36 22.00
C PHE A 146 -3.42 7.54 22.65
N ASP A 147 -3.68 7.38 23.95
CA ASP A 147 -4.20 8.43 24.83
C ASP A 147 -3.68 8.13 26.24
N ASN A 148 -2.85 9.03 26.76
CA ASN A 148 -2.17 8.84 28.04
C ASN A 148 -2.91 9.50 29.21
N GLY A 149 -4.11 10.05 29.00
CA GLY A 149 -4.97 10.62 30.05
C GLY A 149 -4.48 11.96 30.65
N ASN A 150 -3.30 12.43 30.25
CA ASN A 150 -2.72 13.72 30.65
C ASN A 150 -2.87 14.80 29.56
N GLY A 151 -3.74 14.58 28.58
CA GLY A 151 -3.89 15.43 27.39
C GLY A 151 -2.98 15.05 26.22
N ASN A 152 -2.01 14.14 26.41
CA ASN A 152 -1.22 13.61 25.29
C ASN A 152 -1.98 12.49 24.60
N LYS A 153 -2.53 12.82 23.43
CA LYS A 153 -3.18 11.88 22.51
C LYS A 153 -2.49 11.91 21.15
N GLY A 154 -2.61 10.83 20.39
CA GLY A 154 -1.99 10.78 19.08
C GLY A 154 -1.99 9.41 18.45
N ILE A 155 -1.16 9.26 17.42
CA ILE A 155 -0.99 8.04 16.64
C ILE A 155 0.50 7.69 16.49
N HIS A 156 0.83 6.41 16.57
CA HIS A 156 2.18 5.85 16.32
C HIS A 156 2.06 4.62 15.41
N GLU A 157 3.14 3.89 15.14
CA GLU A 157 3.18 2.81 14.13
C GLU A 157 2.75 3.27 12.73
N VAL A 158 3.20 4.47 12.33
CA VAL A 158 2.89 5.09 11.01
C VAL A 158 3.83 4.55 9.92
N HIS A 159 3.94 3.22 9.83
CA HIS A 159 4.74 2.49 8.85
C HIS A 159 4.17 1.08 8.64
N ILE A 160 4.77 0.29 7.74
CA ILE A 160 4.45 -1.14 7.57
C ILE A 160 4.47 -1.86 8.93
N ASN A 161 3.41 -2.61 9.23
CA ASN A 161 3.21 -3.36 10.47
C ASN A 161 3.05 -4.87 10.21
N GLN A 162 3.78 -5.36 9.22
CA GLN A 162 3.88 -6.77 8.83
C GLN A 162 5.27 -7.10 8.27
N GLY A 163 5.59 -8.39 8.16
CA GLY A 163 6.85 -8.87 7.63
C GLY A 163 8.04 -8.67 8.57
N ASN A 164 7.80 -8.42 9.86
CA ASN A 164 8.85 -8.30 10.87
C ASN A 164 9.34 -9.68 11.32
N THR A 165 10.62 -9.76 11.68
CA THR A 165 11.23 -10.88 12.40
C THR A 165 11.43 -10.53 13.88
N ASP A 166 12.00 -11.46 14.65
CA ASP A 166 12.38 -11.19 16.03
C ASP A 166 13.26 -9.93 16.19
N PRO A 167 13.05 -9.15 17.26
CA PRO A 167 12.05 -9.35 18.33
C PRO A 167 10.65 -8.79 18.02
N TYR A 168 10.44 -8.21 16.84
CA TYR A 168 9.24 -7.44 16.47
C TYR A 168 8.15 -8.28 15.77
N GLN A 169 8.37 -9.57 15.55
CA GLN A 169 7.40 -10.46 14.88
C GLN A 169 6.00 -10.42 15.50
N ASN A 170 5.92 -10.18 16.81
CA ASN A 170 4.65 -10.09 17.51
C ASN A 170 3.80 -8.89 17.08
N GLU A 171 4.38 -7.88 16.44
CA GLU A 171 3.68 -6.68 15.95
C GLU A 171 3.02 -6.91 14.58
N ASN A 172 3.37 -8.01 13.90
CA ASN A 172 2.83 -8.39 12.61
C ASN A 172 1.31 -8.57 12.62
N GLY A 173 0.69 -8.23 11.50
CA GLY A 173 -0.72 -8.44 11.23
C GLY A 173 -1.11 -7.88 9.87
N VAL A 174 -2.12 -8.49 9.26
CA VAL A 174 -2.68 -8.05 7.97
C VAL A 174 -3.64 -6.87 8.16
N PHE A 175 -3.76 -6.01 7.14
CA PHE A 175 -4.67 -4.85 7.17
C PHE A 175 -4.50 -3.97 8.41
N GLN A 176 -3.26 -3.69 8.79
CA GLN A 176 -2.94 -2.80 9.89
C GLN A 176 -1.68 -1.95 9.62
N ASP A 177 -1.30 -1.80 8.35
CA ASP A 177 -0.15 -0.99 7.99
C ASP A 177 -0.45 0.49 8.26
N GLY A 178 0.57 1.22 8.70
CA GLY A 178 0.56 2.65 8.88
C GLY A 178 1.02 3.40 7.63
N GLY A 179 0.96 4.73 7.71
CA GLY A 179 1.29 5.63 6.62
C GLY A 179 0.42 6.88 6.68
N PHE A 180 0.53 7.75 5.68
CA PHE A 180 -0.37 8.88 5.60
C PHE A 180 -0.74 9.26 4.17
N ILE A 181 -1.97 9.75 4.03
CA ILE A 181 -2.53 10.24 2.78
C ILE A 181 -2.91 11.71 3.00
N LEU A 182 -2.65 12.55 2.00
CA LEU A 182 -2.93 13.98 2.00
C LEU A 182 -3.97 14.30 0.92
N HIS A 183 -4.97 15.09 1.29
CA HIS A 183 -5.94 15.64 0.36
C HIS A 183 -5.73 17.15 0.25
N PHE A 184 -5.25 17.58 -0.91
CA PHE A 184 -5.22 18.98 -1.33
C PHE A 184 -6.47 19.29 -2.14
N ASN A 185 -6.76 20.57 -2.38
CA ASN A 185 -7.98 20.97 -3.12
C ASN A 185 -8.06 20.43 -4.56
N ASP A 186 -6.93 20.04 -5.14
CA ASP A 186 -6.75 19.70 -6.56
C ASP A 186 -6.28 18.26 -6.80
N HIS A 187 -5.73 17.58 -5.79
CA HIS A 187 -5.18 16.23 -5.92
C HIS A 187 -4.99 15.57 -4.55
N TRP A 188 -4.65 14.28 -4.59
CA TRP A 188 -4.26 13.49 -3.43
C TRP A 188 -2.78 13.14 -3.52
N GLU A 189 -2.12 13.08 -2.36
CA GLU A 189 -0.77 12.54 -2.26
C GLU A 189 -0.75 11.44 -1.20
N ALA A 190 0.18 10.48 -1.31
CA ALA A 190 0.33 9.45 -0.31
C ALA A 190 1.80 9.19 -0.01
N VAL A 191 2.08 8.91 1.25
CA VAL A 191 3.41 8.52 1.73
C VAL A 191 3.30 7.25 2.53
N PHE A 192 4.07 6.27 2.07
CA PHE A 192 4.13 4.93 2.61
C PHE A 192 5.57 4.64 3.02
N ILE A 193 5.79 4.13 4.23
CA ILE A 193 7.13 3.96 4.81
C ILE A 193 7.19 2.58 5.46
N GLY A 194 8.33 1.90 5.33
CA GLY A 194 8.61 0.65 6.03
C GLY A 194 10.09 0.51 6.33
N PHE A 195 10.43 -0.53 7.09
CA PHE A 195 11.81 -0.95 7.27
C PHE A 195 12.21 -1.85 6.10
N ALA A 196 13.40 -1.60 5.56
CA ALA A 196 13.91 -2.32 4.39
C ALA A 196 14.06 -3.83 4.65
N SER A 197 14.18 -4.25 5.91
CA SER A 197 14.28 -5.66 6.33
C SER A 197 12.93 -6.39 6.41
N GLN A 198 11.80 -5.70 6.26
CA GLN A 198 10.50 -6.35 6.30
C GLN A 198 10.25 -7.18 5.04
N ALA A 199 9.57 -8.30 5.19
CA ALA A 199 9.24 -9.21 4.10
C ALA A 199 8.30 -8.58 3.06
N ILE A 200 8.47 -8.96 1.78
CA ILE A 200 7.57 -8.54 0.69
C ILE A 200 6.32 -9.42 0.56
N HIS A 201 6.35 -10.63 1.14
CA HIS A 201 5.23 -11.56 1.22
C HIS A 201 4.99 -11.95 2.68
N THR A 202 3.71 -12.05 3.06
CA THR A 202 3.33 -12.39 4.42
C THR A 202 2.09 -13.29 4.47
N GLU A 203 1.92 -13.98 5.59
CA GLU A 203 0.78 -14.87 5.86
C GLU A 203 -0.54 -14.12 6.00
N ASP A 204 -1.56 -14.61 5.29
CA ASP A 204 -2.95 -14.13 5.41
C ASP A 204 -3.69 -14.77 6.59
N GLY A 205 -3.33 -16.01 6.94
CA GLY A 205 -4.12 -16.92 7.77
C GLY A 205 -4.29 -16.48 9.23
N PRO A 206 -5.23 -17.10 9.96
CA PRO A 206 -5.46 -16.78 11.37
C PRO A 206 -4.29 -17.17 12.28
N LEU A 207 -3.40 -18.04 11.80
CA LEU A 207 -2.16 -18.41 12.46
C LEU A 207 -1.05 -17.51 11.93
N ASP A 208 -0.49 -16.69 12.80
CA ASP A 208 0.61 -15.76 12.51
C ASP A 208 0.37 -14.78 11.35
N PRO A 209 -0.78 -14.06 11.32
CA PRO A 209 -1.06 -13.10 10.26
C PRO A 209 0.06 -12.05 10.15
N GLY A 210 0.48 -11.74 8.93
CA GLY A 210 1.53 -10.79 8.64
C GLY A 210 2.95 -11.30 8.89
N PHE A 211 3.16 -12.57 9.25
CA PHE A 211 4.53 -13.13 9.35
C PHE A 211 5.13 -13.36 7.96
N PRO A 212 6.47 -13.29 7.81
CA PRO A 212 7.14 -13.54 6.53
C PRO A 212 6.82 -14.89 5.89
N ILE A 213 6.75 -14.91 4.55
CA ILE A 213 6.73 -16.12 3.74
C ILE A 213 7.95 -16.13 2.78
N PRO A 214 8.78 -17.18 2.79
CA PRO A 214 8.90 -18.22 3.84
C PRO A 214 9.29 -17.64 5.21
N ARG A 215 9.27 -18.45 6.27
CA ARG A 215 9.60 -17.98 7.64
C ARG A 215 11.07 -17.61 7.84
N GLU A 216 11.95 -18.19 7.03
CA GLU A 216 13.39 -17.94 6.98
C GLU A 216 13.80 -17.69 5.54
N ASP A 217 14.88 -16.94 5.31
CA ASP A 217 15.41 -16.61 3.98
C ASP A 217 14.39 -15.97 3.01
N PHE A 218 13.41 -15.24 3.55
CA PHE A 218 12.45 -14.49 2.76
C PHE A 218 13.09 -13.27 2.09
N LEU A 219 12.48 -12.84 0.99
CA LEU A 219 12.85 -11.60 0.31
C LEU A 219 12.33 -10.39 1.09
N THR A 220 13.22 -9.41 1.25
CA THR A 220 12.91 -8.16 1.95
C THR A 220 12.59 -7.04 0.96
N TRP A 221 11.98 -5.96 1.44
CA TRP A 221 11.78 -4.76 0.61
C TRP A 221 13.10 -4.19 0.09
N LYS A 222 14.21 -4.36 0.82
CA LYS A 222 15.54 -4.02 0.34
C LYS A 222 15.88 -4.81 -0.93
N ASP A 223 15.73 -6.13 -0.90
CA ASP A 223 16.10 -7.00 -2.02
C ASP A 223 15.25 -6.71 -3.26
N PHE A 224 13.97 -6.42 -3.04
CA PHE A 224 13.01 -6.12 -4.12
C PHE A 224 13.19 -4.72 -4.74
N LEU A 225 13.63 -3.74 -3.95
CA LEU A 225 13.85 -2.37 -4.40
C LEU A 225 15.29 -2.09 -4.84
N ASP A 226 16.23 -3.00 -4.62
CA ASP A 226 17.64 -2.79 -4.99
C ASP A 226 17.76 -2.68 -6.52
N PRO A 227 18.19 -1.51 -7.05
CA PRO A 227 18.30 -1.32 -8.50
C PRO A 227 19.42 -2.15 -9.12
N VAL A 228 20.36 -2.66 -8.33
CA VAL A 228 21.47 -3.51 -8.81
C VAL A 228 20.98 -4.93 -9.07
N ILE A 229 19.96 -5.39 -8.34
CA ILE A 229 19.47 -6.78 -8.39
C ILE A 229 18.16 -6.88 -9.19
N THR A 230 18.22 -6.52 -10.47
CA THR A 230 17.04 -6.50 -11.36
C THR A 230 16.39 -7.88 -11.61
N ASP A 231 17.14 -8.97 -11.43
CA ASP A 231 16.62 -10.32 -11.64
C ASP A 231 15.57 -10.71 -10.59
N ILE A 232 15.68 -10.22 -9.34
CA ILE A 232 14.70 -10.52 -8.27
C ILE A 232 13.34 -9.96 -8.65
N GLU A 233 13.28 -8.71 -9.12
CA GLU A 233 12.02 -8.08 -9.52
C GLU A 233 11.32 -8.87 -10.63
N VAL A 234 12.07 -9.34 -11.64
CA VAL A 234 11.51 -10.12 -12.74
C VAL A 234 11.14 -11.54 -12.29
N GLN A 235 11.79 -12.09 -11.26
CA GLN A 235 11.46 -13.39 -10.68
C GLN A 235 10.20 -13.34 -9.80
N GLU A 236 10.02 -12.25 -9.04
CA GLU A 236 8.87 -12.04 -8.17
C GLU A 236 7.65 -11.49 -8.92
N SER A 237 7.87 -10.71 -9.97
CA SER A 237 6.82 -10.16 -10.85
C SER A 237 7.05 -10.52 -12.32
N PRO A 238 7.11 -11.83 -12.68
CA PRO A 238 7.39 -12.28 -14.05
C PRO A 238 6.24 -11.95 -15.01
N VAL A 239 5.03 -11.75 -14.49
CA VAL A 239 3.83 -11.43 -15.26
C VAL A 239 3.16 -10.23 -14.63
N VAL A 240 2.78 -9.27 -15.46
CA VAL A 240 2.17 -8.02 -15.02
C VAL A 240 0.83 -7.79 -15.72
N ILE A 241 -0.04 -7.06 -15.04
CA ILE A 241 -1.35 -6.63 -15.55
C ILE A 241 -1.13 -5.36 -16.36
N SER A 242 -1.28 -5.42 -17.67
CA SER A 242 -1.04 -4.28 -18.56
C SER A 242 -2.31 -3.47 -18.85
N GLN A 243 -3.47 -4.13 -18.84
CA GLN A 243 -4.74 -3.50 -19.18
C GLN A 243 -5.90 -4.31 -18.60
N ALA A 244 -7.04 -3.66 -18.37
CA ALA A 244 -8.31 -4.31 -18.10
C ALA A 244 -9.44 -3.69 -18.92
N LEU A 245 -10.37 -4.52 -19.39
CA LEU A 245 -11.69 -4.08 -19.83
C LEU A 245 -12.62 -4.22 -18.63
N VAL A 246 -12.91 -3.10 -18.00
CA VAL A 246 -13.84 -2.96 -16.87
C VAL A 246 -15.26 -2.84 -17.42
N ASN A 247 -16.25 -3.31 -16.65
CA ASN A 247 -17.66 -3.22 -16.99
C ASN A 247 -18.04 -1.89 -17.68
N PRO A 248 -18.75 -1.90 -18.83
CA PRO A 248 -19.15 -0.68 -19.53
C PRO A 248 -20.05 0.25 -18.68
N PRO A 249 -20.21 1.54 -19.09
CA PRO A 249 -21.08 2.49 -18.41
C PRO A 249 -22.53 1.96 -18.25
N GLY A 250 -22.99 1.81 -17.01
CA GLY A 250 -24.28 1.20 -16.65
C GLY A 250 -24.28 0.74 -15.18
N PRO A 251 -25.33 0.09 -14.68
CA PRO A 251 -25.29 -0.55 -13.36
C PRO A 251 -24.17 -1.59 -13.28
N ASP A 252 -23.47 -1.65 -12.15
CA ASP A 252 -22.44 -2.66 -11.92
C ASP A 252 -23.04 -4.08 -12.00
N ASN A 253 -22.27 -5.03 -12.55
CA ASN A 253 -22.69 -6.43 -12.77
C ASN A 253 -23.84 -6.63 -13.78
N GLN A 254 -24.08 -5.69 -14.69
CA GLN A 254 -25.00 -5.86 -15.83
C GLN A 254 -24.21 -5.83 -17.15
N PRO A 255 -23.75 -6.99 -17.66
CA PRO A 255 -22.92 -7.03 -18.85
C PRO A 255 -23.76 -6.68 -20.09
N GLU A 256 -23.67 -5.44 -20.54
CA GLU A 256 -24.05 -5.08 -21.90
C GLU A 256 -22.98 -5.63 -22.86
N SER A 257 -23.19 -6.88 -23.30
CA SER A 257 -22.56 -7.56 -24.44
C SER A 257 -21.06 -7.97 -24.39
N ASN A 258 -20.19 -7.30 -23.63
CA ASN A 258 -18.76 -7.66 -23.59
C ASN A 258 -18.34 -8.21 -22.22
N PRO A 259 -17.67 -9.38 -22.16
CA PRO A 259 -17.13 -9.89 -20.91
C PRO A 259 -16.00 -8.99 -20.42
N GLU A 260 -15.90 -8.81 -19.11
CA GLU A 260 -14.78 -8.13 -18.48
C GLU A 260 -13.51 -8.95 -18.70
N THR A 261 -12.39 -8.26 -18.94
CA THR A 261 -11.13 -8.95 -19.25
C THR A 261 -9.94 -8.30 -18.57
N VAL A 262 -8.90 -9.09 -18.36
CA VAL A 262 -7.59 -8.63 -17.90
C VAL A 262 -6.52 -9.09 -18.89
N SER A 263 -5.71 -8.15 -19.34
CA SER A 263 -4.54 -8.41 -20.18
C SER A 263 -3.31 -8.61 -19.31
N LEU A 264 -2.67 -9.77 -19.47
CA LEU A 264 -1.43 -10.11 -18.79
C LEU A 264 -0.27 -10.11 -19.77
N LYS A 265 0.89 -9.61 -19.33
CA LYS A 265 2.13 -9.56 -20.10
C LYS A 265 3.25 -10.27 -19.35
N ASN A 266 3.88 -11.23 -19.99
CA ASN A 266 5.07 -11.91 -19.50
C ASN A 266 6.32 -11.02 -19.74
N ARG A 267 7.08 -10.75 -18.69
CA ARG A 267 8.31 -9.95 -18.71
C ARG A 267 9.56 -10.80 -18.89
N THR A 268 9.46 -12.12 -18.79
CA THR A 268 10.61 -13.02 -18.83
C THR A 268 10.98 -13.46 -20.25
N ALA A 269 12.17 -14.02 -20.41
CA ALA A 269 12.63 -14.62 -21.66
C ALA A 269 12.18 -16.09 -21.84
N LYS A 270 11.33 -16.60 -20.94
CA LYS A 270 10.82 -17.97 -20.95
C LYS A 270 9.30 -17.95 -20.95
N ALA A 271 8.66 -19.04 -21.38
CA ALA A 271 7.23 -19.19 -21.17
C ALA A 271 6.92 -19.30 -19.66
N VAL A 272 5.78 -18.75 -19.24
CA VAL A 272 5.30 -18.84 -17.86
C VAL A 272 3.97 -19.59 -17.86
N ASP A 273 3.91 -20.65 -17.06
CA ASP A 273 2.69 -21.39 -16.77
C ASP A 273 1.87 -20.63 -15.71
N LEU A 274 0.63 -20.32 -16.05
CA LEU A 274 -0.32 -19.61 -15.20
C LEU A 274 -1.42 -20.54 -14.65
N SER A 275 -1.25 -21.85 -14.79
CA SER A 275 -2.18 -22.84 -14.24
C SER A 275 -2.45 -22.57 -12.76
N ARG A 276 -3.73 -22.45 -12.38
CA ARG A 276 -4.18 -22.18 -10.99
C ARG A 276 -3.78 -20.81 -10.43
N TRP A 277 -3.19 -19.94 -11.24
CA TRP A 277 -3.03 -18.53 -10.85
C TRP A 277 -4.40 -17.88 -10.76
N LYS A 278 -4.52 -16.81 -9.97
CA LYS A 278 -5.80 -16.13 -9.74
C LYS A 278 -5.73 -14.66 -10.06
N ILE A 279 -6.80 -14.13 -10.64
CA ILE A 279 -7.05 -12.70 -10.78
C ILE A 279 -8.12 -12.35 -9.77
N ARG A 280 -7.81 -11.49 -8.79
CA ARG A 280 -8.67 -11.15 -7.66
C ARG A 280 -9.06 -9.66 -7.68
N ASN A 281 -10.33 -9.37 -7.38
CA ASN A 281 -10.82 -7.99 -7.26
C ASN A 281 -10.70 -7.46 -5.81
N LYS A 282 -11.17 -6.23 -5.58
CA LYS A 282 -11.15 -5.58 -4.26
C LYS A 282 -12.02 -6.29 -3.21
N ASP A 283 -13.05 -7.01 -3.63
CA ASP A 283 -14.01 -7.70 -2.76
C ASP A 283 -13.57 -9.15 -2.46
N GLY A 284 -12.40 -9.55 -2.96
CA GLY A 284 -11.82 -10.88 -2.76
C GLY A 284 -12.36 -11.96 -3.70
N GLN A 285 -13.29 -11.61 -4.60
CA GLN A 285 -13.75 -12.51 -5.67
C GLN A 285 -12.62 -12.72 -6.68
N PHE A 286 -12.59 -13.88 -7.32
CA PHE A 286 -11.49 -14.22 -8.22
C PHE A 286 -11.89 -15.12 -9.37
N GLU A 287 -11.14 -14.97 -10.46
CA GLU A 287 -11.08 -15.90 -11.59
C GLU A 287 -9.82 -16.75 -11.42
N GLU A 288 -9.96 -18.08 -11.47
CA GLU A 288 -8.82 -19.00 -11.48
C GLU A 288 -8.47 -19.38 -12.92
N LEU A 289 -7.22 -19.15 -13.31
CA LEU A 289 -6.74 -19.42 -14.66
C LEU A 289 -6.64 -20.92 -14.92
N ARG A 290 -7.14 -21.33 -16.09
CA ARG A 290 -7.23 -22.73 -16.53
C ARG A 290 -5.85 -23.37 -16.64
N SER A 291 -5.79 -24.70 -16.56
CA SER A 291 -4.56 -25.50 -16.58
C SER A 291 -3.77 -25.46 -17.90
N ASP A 292 -4.30 -24.85 -18.96
CA ASP A 292 -3.64 -24.63 -20.25
C ASP A 292 -3.26 -23.15 -20.45
N SER A 293 -3.36 -22.33 -19.40
CA SER A 293 -3.04 -20.91 -19.44
C SER A 293 -1.52 -20.71 -19.40
N THR A 294 -0.91 -20.58 -20.57
CA THR A 294 0.52 -20.25 -20.69
C THR A 294 0.70 -18.91 -21.40
N LEU A 295 1.65 -18.11 -20.92
CA LEU A 295 2.17 -16.95 -21.67
C LEU A 295 3.51 -17.29 -22.29
N SER A 296 3.65 -17.08 -23.59
CA SER A 296 4.93 -17.20 -24.29
C SER A 296 5.95 -16.18 -23.75
N ALA A 297 7.24 -16.44 -24.00
CA ALA A 297 8.31 -15.50 -23.64
C ALA A 297 8.02 -14.10 -24.21
N LYS A 298 8.07 -13.08 -23.35
CA LYS A 298 7.72 -11.68 -23.69
C LYS A 298 6.31 -11.47 -24.27
N GLY A 299 5.45 -12.49 -24.25
CA GLY A 299 4.11 -12.48 -24.83
C GLY A 299 3.06 -11.82 -23.94
N SER A 300 1.89 -11.61 -24.50
CA SER A 300 0.71 -11.11 -23.79
C SER A 300 -0.54 -11.90 -24.19
N LYS A 301 -1.49 -12.03 -23.28
CA LYS A 301 -2.80 -12.67 -23.54
C LYS A 301 -3.89 -11.97 -22.73
N VAL A 302 -5.08 -11.94 -23.30
CA VAL A 302 -6.30 -11.46 -22.65
C VAL A 302 -7.04 -12.63 -22.03
N PHE A 303 -7.50 -12.45 -20.80
CA PHE A 303 -8.27 -13.44 -20.03
C PHE A 303 -9.62 -12.84 -19.67
N GLU A 304 -10.69 -13.55 -20.00
CA GLU A 304 -12.03 -13.24 -19.48
C GLU A 304 -12.08 -13.58 -17.99
N VAL A 305 -12.78 -12.75 -17.22
CA VAL A 305 -12.84 -12.87 -15.75
C VAL A 305 -14.28 -12.91 -15.23
N PRO A 306 -15.14 -13.83 -15.71
CA PRO A 306 -16.57 -13.86 -15.37
C PRO A 306 -16.86 -14.06 -13.87
N PHE A 307 -15.92 -14.63 -13.10
CA PHE A 307 -16.06 -14.80 -11.65
C PHE A 307 -15.33 -13.74 -10.82
N CYS A 308 -14.75 -12.73 -11.47
CA CYS A 308 -14.05 -11.61 -10.84
C CYS A 308 -14.54 -10.28 -11.42
N PRO A 309 -15.73 -9.81 -11.01
CA PRO A 309 -16.29 -8.57 -11.53
C PRO A 309 -15.39 -7.36 -11.28
N LEU A 310 -15.28 -6.48 -12.27
CA LEU A 310 -14.48 -5.25 -12.21
C LEU A 310 -15.41 -4.04 -12.12
N SER A 311 -15.52 -3.47 -10.92
CA SER A 311 -16.44 -2.34 -10.66
C SER A 311 -16.11 -1.09 -11.48
N ASN A 312 -17.12 -0.54 -12.16
CA ASN A 312 -16.96 0.72 -12.90
C ASN A 312 -16.86 1.96 -11.99
N GLN A 313 -16.96 1.80 -10.66
CA GLN A 313 -16.69 2.84 -9.67
C GLN A 313 -15.21 2.88 -9.23
N GLY A 314 -14.37 2.01 -9.78
CA GLY A 314 -12.98 1.84 -9.38
C GLY A 314 -12.77 0.65 -8.46
N GLY A 315 -11.57 0.10 -8.50
CA GLY A 315 -11.23 -1.10 -7.75
C GLY A 315 -9.77 -1.51 -7.82
N LEU A 316 -9.52 -2.73 -7.38
CA LEU A 316 -8.22 -3.38 -7.37
C LEU A 316 -8.26 -4.59 -8.31
N ILE A 317 -7.15 -4.87 -8.98
CA ILE A 317 -6.92 -6.13 -9.70
C ILE A 317 -5.59 -6.68 -9.24
N THR A 318 -5.61 -7.85 -8.61
CA THR A 318 -4.41 -8.50 -8.08
C THR A 318 -4.20 -9.84 -8.77
N LEU A 319 -3.00 -10.06 -9.30
CA LEU A 319 -2.57 -11.34 -9.85
C LEU A 319 -1.85 -12.12 -8.76
N LEU A 320 -2.35 -13.31 -8.45
CA LEU A 320 -1.78 -14.24 -7.49
C LEU A 320 -1.25 -15.48 -8.23
N ASN A 321 -0.09 -16.01 -7.81
CA ASN A 321 0.40 -17.29 -8.31
C ASN A 321 -0.41 -18.46 -7.72
N GLU A 322 -0.05 -19.69 -8.12
CA GLU A 322 -0.72 -20.90 -7.63
C GLU A 322 -0.58 -21.13 -6.11
N GLN A 323 0.44 -20.53 -5.47
CA GLN A 323 0.63 -20.53 -4.02
C GLN A 323 -0.19 -19.44 -3.30
N GLY A 324 -0.86 -18.56 -4.06
CA GLY A 324 -1.62 -17.43 -3.51
C GLY A 324 -0.78 -16.18 -3.21
N LEU A 325 0.51 -16.17 -3.56
CA LEU A 325 1.38 -15.00 -3.40
C LEU A 325 1.10 -13.96 -4.48
N ARG A 326 1.17 -12.68 -4.11
CA ARG A 326 0.96 -11.59 -5.06
C ARG A 326 2.13 -11.49 -6.03
N VAL A 327 1.85 -11.63 -7.31
CA VAL A 327 2.81 -11.45 -8.40
C VAL A 327 2.81 -10.02 -8.92
N HIS A 328 1.62 -9.45 -9.07
CA HIS A 328 1.43 -8.07 -9.52
C HIS A 328 0.07 -7.57 -9.04
N GLY A 329 -0.11 -6.25 -8.97
CA GLY A 329 -1.44 -5.71 -8.72
C GLY A 329 -1.53 -4.23 -9.04
N VAL A 330 -2.72 -3.84 -9.45
CA VAL A 330 -3.05 -2.48 -9.89
C VAL A 330 -4.32 -2.00 -9.20
N SER A 331 -4.47 -0.69 -9.14
CA SER A 331 -5.70 -0.03 -8.72
C SER A 331 -6.16 0.91 -9.85
N TYR A 332 -7.47 1.17 -9.90
CA TYR A 332 -8.05 2.08 -10.87
C TYR A 332 -9.23 2.82 -10.27
N THR A 333 -9.50 4.01 -10.80
CA THR A 333 -10.56 4.91 -10.37
C THR A 333 -11.69 4.94 -11.40
N LYS A 334 -12.89 5.33 -10.96
CA LYS A 334 -14.02 5.65 -11.84
C LYS A 334 -13.62 6.60 -12.99
N ALA A 335 -12.83 7.62 -12.69
CA ALA A 335 -12.39 8.59 -13.68
C ALA A 335 -11.58 7.94 -14.83
N GLN A 336 -10.68 6.99 -14.50
CA GLN A 336 -9.92 6.25 -15.50
C GLN A 336 -10.82 5.36 -16.37
N VAL A 337 -11.81 4.68 -15.76
CA VAL A 337 -12.80 3.86 -16.48
C VAL A 337 -13.60 4.71 -17.47
N MET A 338 -14.09 5.88 -17.02
CA MET A 338 -14.90 6.77 -17.87
C MET A 338 -14.09 7.37 -19.02
N GLN A 339 -12.84 7.80 -18.78
CA GLN A 339 -11.97 8.36 -19.81
C GLN A 339 -11.59 7.33 -20.88
N GLY A 340 -11.40 6.08 -20.50
CA GLY A 340 -11.01 4.99 -21.39
C GLY A 340 -12.16 4.21 -22.02
N GLY A 341 -13.41 4.62 -21.81
CA GLY A 341 -14.58 3.91 -22.33
C GLY A 341 -14.69 2.47 -21.83
N GLY A 342 -14.33 2.22 -20.56
CA GLY A 342 -14.25 0.88 -19.96
C GLY A 342 -12.84 0.26 -20.01
N VAL A 343 -11.98 0.71 -20.91
CA VAL A 343 -10.59 0.20 -21.01
C VAL A 343 -9.67 1.00 -20.11
N VAL A 344 -8.99 0.34 -19.17
CA VAL A 344 -7.98 0.95 -18.30
C VAL A 344 -6.62 0.35 -18.62
N SER A 345 -5.67 1.19 -19.05
CA SER A 345 -4.28 0.81 -19.29
C SER A 345 -3.41 1.19 -18.09
N PHE A 346 -2.49 0.32 -17.72
CA PHE A 346 -1.60 0.52 -16.56
C PHE A 346 -0.16 0.77 -17.01
N ASN A 347 0.48 1.74 -16.36
CA ASN A 347 1.90 2.00 -16.57
C ASN A 347 2.71 0.91 -15.86
N LEU A 348 3.54 0.21 -16.64
CA LEU A 348 4.36 -0.92 -16.20
C LEU A 348 5.81 -0.52 -15.97
#